data_AF-A0A2N3QRX1-F1
#
_entry.id   AF-A0A2N3QRX1-F1
#
_cell.length_a   1.000
_cell.length_b   1.000
_cell.length_c   1.000
_cell.angle_alpha   90.00
_cell.angle_beta   90.00
_cell.angle_gamma   90.00
#
_symmetry.space_group_name_H-M   'P 1'
#
loop_
_entity.id
_entity.type
_entity.pdbx_description
1 polymer ?
#
loop_
_entity_poly.entity_id
_entity_poly.type
_entity_poly.pdbx_seq_one_letter_code
_entity_poly.pdbx_strand_id
1 'polypeptide(L)' 'MLVTADVKIEALKDVSSQHVLDEGEGQSSVAQWREEHEAFWNSISSDRGGIRIDDDTKVVLEHFTVER' A
#
# COMPACT_ATOMS: atom_id res chain seq x y z
N MET A 1 -3.87 21.31 -1.23
CA MET A 1 -2.89 20.45 -1.93
C MET A 1 -2.51 19.32 -0.98
N LEU A 2 -2.10 18.13 -1.45
CA LEU A 2 -1.54 17.12 -0.54
C LEU A 2 -0.05 17.39 -0.34
N VAL A 3 0.41 17.31 0.91
CA VAL A 3 1.84 17.39 1.26
C VAL A 3 2.22 16.14 2.03
N THR A 4 3.17 15.39 1.48
CA THR A 4 3.76 14.22 2.14
C THR A 4 4.47 14.66 3.41
N ALA A 5 4.05 14.11 4.54
CA ALA A 5 4.56 14.39 5.87
C ALA A 5 5.53 13.31 6.36
N ASP A 6 5.38 12.07 5.87
CA ASP A 6 6.24 10.94 6.22
C ASP A 6 6.28 9.90 5.07
N VAL A 7 7.40 9.18 4.97
CA VAL A 7 7.60 8.09 4.00
C VAL A 7 8.29 6.93 4.70
N LYS A 8 7.74 5.73 4.55
CA LYS A 8 8.33 4.48 5.04
C LYS A 8 8.46 3.46 3.93
N ILE A 9 9.45 2.59 4.06
CA ILE A 9 9.61 1.42 3.19
C ILE A 9 9.60 0.18 4.08
N GLU A 10 8.60 -0.67 3.91
CA GLU A 10 8.38 -1.86 4.73
C GLU A 10 8.15 -3.08 3.82
N ALA A 11 8.26 -4.29 4.37
CA ALA A 11 7.79 -5.47 3.64
C ALA A 11 6.26 -5.51 3.66
N LEU A 12 5.64 -6.07 2.61
CA LEU A 12 4.18 -6.14 2.51
C LEU A 12 3.52 -6.84 3.71
N LYS A 13 4.19 -7.86 4.27
CA LYS A 13 3.72 -8.55 5.49
C LYS A 13 3.74 -7.68 6.76
N ASP A 14 4.54 -6.62 6.77
CA ASP A 14 4.76 -5.77 7.94
C ASP A 14 3.80 -4.56 7.95
N VAL A 15 2.99 -4.36 6.89
CA VAL A 15 2.01 -3.27 6.82
C VAL A 15 1.03 -3.34 7.98
N SER A 16 1.04 -2.28 8.79
CA SER A 16 0.24 -2.21 10.01
C SER A 16 -1.25 -2.01 9.72
N SER A 17 -2.11 -2.47 10.63
CA SER A 17 -3.54 -2.15 10.59
C SER A 17 -3.82 -0.65 10.68
N GLN A 18 -2.92 0.13 11.29
CA GLN A 18 -3.06 1.59 11.35
C GLN A 18 -2.95 2.20 9.96
N HIS A 19 -2.03 1.73 9.12
CA HIS A 19 -1.89 2.20 7.75
C HIS A 19 -3.17 1.97 6.94
N VAL A 20 -3.75 0.77 7.04
CA VAL A 20 -5.02 0.42 6.38
C VAL A 20 -6.16 1.35 6.81
N LEU A 21 -6.22 1.70 8.10
CA LEU A 21 -7.22 2.64 8.60
C LEU A 21 -6.96 4.07 8.10
N ASP A 22 -5.70 4.50 8.06
CA ASP A 22 -5.29 5.85 7.65
C ASP A 22 -5.49 6.08 6.15
N GLU A 23 -5.34 5.05 5.31
CA GLU A 23 -5.60 5.11 3.87
C GLU A 23 -7.09 5.29 3.56
N GLY A 24 -7.96 4.71 4.39
CA GLY A 24 -9.39 5.08 4.42
C GLY A 24 -10.22 4.55 3.25
N GLU A 25 -9.76 3.52 2.54
CA GLU A 25 -10.47 2.92 1.39
C GLU A 25 -11.63 2.00 1.78
N GLY A 26 -11.84 1.75 3.07
CA GLY A 26 -12.99 1.03 3.61
C GLY A 26 -12.73 -0.43 3.98
N GLN A 27 -11.50 -0.91 3.86
CA GLN A 27 -11.10 -2.24 4.32
C GLN A 27 -11.00 -2.27 5.85
N SER A 28 -11.50 -3.35 6.43
CA SER A 28 -11.56 -3.53 7.89
C SER A 28 -10.39 -4.35 8.45
N SER A 29 -9.51 -4.85 7.57
CA SER A 29 -8.38 -5.70 7.95
C SER A 29 -7.25 -5.62 6.93
N VAL A 30 -6.02 -5.92 7.38
CA VAL A 30 -4.84 -6.04 6.51
C VAL A 30 -5.03 -7.11 5.43
N ALA A 31 -5.77 -8.19 5.72
CA ALA A 31 -6.02 -9.24 4.74
C ALA A 31 -6.87 -8.74 3.55
N GLN A 32 -7.97 -8.02 3.82
CA GLN A 32 -8.81 -7.41 2.77
C GLN A 32 -8.04 -6.38 1.96
N TRP A 33 -7.36 -5.46 2.67
CA TRP A 33 -6.50 -4.46 2.05
C TRP A 33 -5.48 -5.09 1.11
N ARG A 34 -4.81 -6.14 1.56
CA ARG A 34 -3.80 -6.85 0.81
C ARG A 34 -4.36 -7.56 -0.42
N GLU A 35 -5.51 -8.21 -0.32
CA GLU A 35 -6.16 -8.87 -1.46
C GLU A 35 -6.41 -7.88 -2.60
N GLU A 36 -6.97 -6.71 -2.28
CA GLU A 36 -7.28 -5.68 -3.28
C GLU A 36 -6.01 -5.05 -3.87
N HIS A 37 -5.01 -4.78 -3.05
CA HIS A 37 -3.74 -4.22 -3.49
C HIS A 37 -2.94 -5.20 -4.36
N GLU A 38 -2.85 -6.47 -3.96
CA GLU A 38 -2.23 -7.51 -4.78
C GLU A 38 -2.97 -7.68 -6.11
N ALA A 39 -4.30 -7.63 -6.13
CA ALA A 39 -5.07 -7.67 -7.37
C ALA A 39 -4.73 -6.49 -8.30
N PHE A 40 -4.68 -5.26 -7.75
CA PHE A 40 -4.30 -4.07 -8.50
C PHE A 40 -2.88 -4.17 -9.07
N TRP A 41 -1.89 -4.46 -8.23
CA TRP A 41 -0.50 -4.52 -8.67
C TRP A 41 -0.26 -5.67 -9.67
N ASN A 42 -0.89 -6.84 -9.47
CA ASN A 42 -0.81 -7.94 -10.44
C ASN A 42 -1.38 -7.53 -11.80
N SER A 43 -2.48 -6.76 -11.82
CA SER A 43 -3.12 -6.28 -13.06
C SER A 43 -2.20 -5.38 -13.92
N ILE A 44 -1.26 -4.69 -13.29
CA ILE A 44 -0.30 -3.79 -13.96
C ILE A 44 1.13 -4.35 -14.04
N SER A 45 1.36 -5.53 -13.45
CA SER A 45 2.71 -6.10 -13.30
C SER A 45 3.31 -6.55 -14.65
N SER A 46 2.49 -7.05 -15.58
CA SER A 46 2.92 -7.53 -16.90
C SER A 46 3.62 -6.44 -17.70
N ASP A 47 3.05 -5.24 -17.67
CA ASP A 47 3.55 -4.07 -18.40
C ASP A 47 4.87 -3.55 -17.81
N ARG A 48 5.22 -4.04 -16.62
CA ARG A 48 6.45 -3.71 -15.87
C ARG A 48 7.45 -4.87 -15.84
N GLY A 49 7.28 -5.87 -16.69
CA GLY A 49 8.20 -7.01 -16.81
C GLY A 49 7.87 -8.21 -15.92
N GLY A 50 6.66 -8.26 -15.34
CA GLY A 50 6.19 -9.38 -14.52
C GLY A 50 6.87 -9.42 -13.16
N ILE A 51 6.37 -8.60 -12.24
CA ILE A 51 6.86 -8.56 -10.86
C ILE A 51 6.04 -9.56 -10.02
N ARG A 52 6.72 -10.52 -9.39
CA ARG A 52 6.08 -11.38 -8.39
C ARG A 52 5.88 -10.58 -7.10
N ILE A 53 4.64 -10.58 -6.61
CA ILE A 53 4.28 -9.97 -5.34
C ILE A 53 4.20 -11.08 -4.29
N ASP A 54 4.84 -10.85 -3.16
CA ASP A 54 4.90 -11.74 -2.01
C ASP A 54 5.11 -10.96 -0.71
N ASP A 55 5.18 -11.68 0.40
CA ASP A 55 5.34 -11.11 1.75
C ASP A 55 6.53 -10.18 1.91
N ASP A 56 7.63 -10.44 1.19
CA ASP A 56 8.88 -9.67 1.30
C ASP A 56 8.95 -8.51 0.31
N THR A 57 7.96 -8.39 -0.58
CA THR A 57 7.83 -7.27 -1.52
C THR A 57 7.84 -5.96 -0.76
N LYS A 58 8.72 -5.04 -1.16
CA LYS A 58 8.83 -3.71 -0.53
C LYS A 58 7.75 -2.78 -1.04
N VAL A 59 7.02 -2.19 -0.11
CA VAL A 59 6.01 -1.16 -0.37
C VAL A 59 6.50 0.19 0.16
N VAL A 60 6.17 1.25 -0.57
CA VAL A 60 6.41 2.64 -0.13
C VAL A 60 5.12 3.15 0.45
N LEU A 61 5.12 3.44 1.75
CA LEU A 61 3.96 3.94 2.48
C LEU A 61 4.13 5.45 2.67
N GLU A 62 3.22 6.23 2.10
CA GLU A 62 3.20 7.68 2.23
C GLU A 62 2.09 8.12 3.19
N HIS A 63 2.44 8.96 4.16
CA HIS A 63 1.44 9.72 4.92
C HIS A 63 1.49 11.17 4.50
N PHE A 64 0.31 11.74 4.27
CA PHE A 64 0.17 13.11 3.79
C PHE A 64 -0.88 13.87 4.59
N THR A 65 -0.82 15.20 4.49
CA THR A 65 -1.83 16.10 5.04
C THR A 65 -2.37 17.01 3.94
N VAL A 66 -3.56 17.57 4.15
CA VAL A 66 -4.15 18.57 3.25
C VAL A 66 -3.66 19.96 3.66
N GLU A 67 -2.86 20.58 2.80
CA GLU A 67 -2.58 22.01 2.90
C GLU A 67 -3.83 22.82 2.55
N ARG A 68 -4.13 23.80 3.39
CA ARG A 68 -5.24 24.75 3.27
C ARG A 68 -4.82 26.02 2.56
#